data_AF-A0A915NTN4-F1
#
_entry.id   AF-A0A915NTN4-F1
#
_cell.length_a   1.000
_cell.length_b   1.000
_cell.length_c   1.000
_cell.angle_alpha   90.00
_cell.angle_beta   90.00
_cell.angle_gamma   90.00
#
_symmetry.space_group_name_H-M   'P 1'
#
loop_
_entity.id
_entity.type
_entity.pdbx_description
1 polymer ?
#
loop_
_entity_poly.entity_id
_entity_poly.type
_entity_poly.pdbx_seq_one_letter_code
_entity_poly.pdbx_strand_id
1 'polypeptide(L)'
;MLKYCSFGGRQFDCCLYAKGILTDIGKCYQLNFDEADQSWLKHQVQAGINNGLQIIADAHTEEQIVSADFSVCTPYDTYKCINDGRNITTKNQTDENNEEEEDDYSLVEELPTCTECKMECHRSVYHIYNSYAQGFSQSFLSWIQKKKIEWTPKHVHSNFVAINIFFRDICYTEYKQIQSVGMTEILSDIGGNMGLFLGMSLVSVIELATFLWKITWIFISKKRREHM
;
A
#
# COMPACT_ATOMS: atom_id res chain seq x y z
N MET A 1 -26.72 6.02 -3.71
CA MET A 1 -25.61 6.95 -3.44
C MET A 1 -24.84 7.32 -4.71
N LEU A 2 -24.16 6.41 -5.39
CA LEU A 2 -23.48 6.68 -6.66
C LEU A 2 -24.50 6.86 -7.79
N LYS A 3 -24.44 7.97 -8.53
CA LYS A 3 -25.38 8.28 -9.64
C LYS A 3 -24.70 8.26 -11.01
N TYR A 4 -23.42 8.62 -11.07
CA TYR A 4 -22.65 8.62 -12.32
C TYR A 4 -21.18 8.33 -12.02
N CYS A 5 -20.57 7.44 -12.80
CA CYS A 5 -19.14 7.16 -12.76
C CYS A 5 -18.56 7.19 -14.17
N SER A 6 -17.39 7.79 -14.30
CA SER A 6 -16.64 7.88 -15.55
C SER A 6 -15.16 7.74 -15.25
N PHE A 7 -14.42 7.06 -16.12
CA PHE A 7 -12.96 6.97 -16.04
C PHE A 7 -12.39 7.26 -17.42
N GLY A 8 -11.42 8.17 -17.50
CA GLY A 8 -10.87 8.58 -18.80
C GLY A 8 -11.91 9.17 -19.77
N GLY A 9 -12.96 9.81 -19.24
CA GLY A 9 -14.09 10.35 -20.01
C GLY A 9 -15.10 9.32 -20.51
N ARG A 10 -14.94 8.03 -20.19
CA ARG A 10 -15.88 6.96 -20.56
C ARG A 10 -16.72 6.54 -19.37
N GLN A 11 -18.03 6.51 -19.57
CA GLN A 11 -18.98 6.10 -18.54
C GLN A 11 -18.91 4.58 -18.31
N PHE A 12 -18.98 4.17 -17.05
CA PHE A 12 -19.16 2.77 -16.64
C PHE A 12 -20.23 2.65 -15.54
N ASP A 13 -20.69 1.43 -15.28
CA ASP A 13 -21.66 1.18 -14.20
C ASP A 13 -20.94 1.10 -12.85
N CYS A 14 -21.20 2.09 -11.99
CA CYS A 14 -20.65 2.14 -10.64
C CYS A 14 -20.97 0.89 -9.82
N CYS A 15 -22.18 0.33 -9.99
CA CYS A 15 -22.70 -0.72 -9.11
C CYS A 15 -22.06 -2.08 -9.36
N LEU A 16 -21.51 -2.30 -10.57
CA LEU A 16 -20.82 -3.55 -10.91
C LEU A 16 -19.43 -3.64 -10.27
N TYR A 17 -18.75 -2.51 -10.13
CA TYR A 17 -17.36 -2.45 -9.62
C TYR A 17 -17.25 -1.95 -8.18
N ALA A 18 -18.34 -1.44 -7.60
CA ALA A 18 -18.37 -1.00 -6.21
C ALA A 18 -18.68 -2.18 -5.28
N LYS A 19 -17.70 -2.61 -4.49
CA LYS A 19 -17.87 -3.61 -3.44
C LYS A 19 -18.22 -2.91 -2.12
N GLY A 20 -19.33 -3.33 -1.50
CA GLY A 20 -19.69 -2.85 -0.17
C GLY A 20 -18.73 -3.37 0.89
N ILE A 21 -18.23 -2.49 1.74
CA ILE A 21 -17.41 -2.82 2.92
C ILE A 21 -18.01 -2.13 4.14
N LEU A 22 -18.09 -2.85 5.26
CA LEU A 22 -18.54 -2.27 6.52
C LEU A 22 -17.34 -1.70 7.27
N THR A 23 -17.49 -0.47 7.73
CA THR A 23 -16.49 0.26 8.50
C THR A 23 -17.13 0.81 9.78
N ASP A 24 -16.33 1.40 10.66
CA ASP A 24 -16.79 2.10 11.86
C ASP A 24 -17.71 3.30 11.55
N ILE A 25 -17.54 3.94 10.40
CA ILE A 25 -18.43 5.02 9.90
C ILE A 25 -19.66 4.48 9.15
N GLY A 26 -19.83 3.16 9.09
CA GLY A 26 -20.98 2.49 8.47
C GLY A 26 -20.66 1.84 7.13
N LYS A 27 -21.67 1.79 6.24
CA LYS A 27 -21.58 1.09 4.96
C LYS A 27 -20.83 1.93 3.92
N CYS A 28 -19.61 1.53 3.63
CA CYS A 28 -18.75 2.14 2.61
C CYS A 28 -18.75 1.32 1.32
N TYR A 29 -18.23 1.94 0.25
CA TYR A 29 -18.07 1.30 -1.04
C TYR A 29 -16.62 1.48 -1.52
N GLN A 30 -15.96 0.37 -1.82
CA GLN A 30 -14.64 0.34 -2.41
C GLN A 30 -14.78 0.04 -3.91
N LEU A 31 -14.19 0.90 -4.75
CA LEU A 31 -14.07 0.64 -6.19
C LEU A 31 -12.74 -0.09 -6.42
N ASN A 32 -12.82 -1.33 -6.92
CA ASN A 32 -11.64 -2.06 -7.38
C ASN A 32 -11.79 -2.37 -8.88
N PHE A 33 -10.78 -2.00 -9.66
CA PHE A 33 -10.75 -2.19 -11.12
C PHE A 33 -9.79 -3.29 -11.58
N ASP A 34 -9.11 -3.99 -10.66
CA ASP A 34 -8.12 -5.01 -10.99
C ASP A 34 -8.73 -6.16 -11.81
N GLU A 35 -9.93 -6.59 -11.43
CA GLU A 35 -10.72 -7.64 -12.07
C GLU A 35 -11.60 -7.14 -13.23
N ALA A 36 -11.53 -5.85 -13.58
CA ALA A 36 -12.37 -5.33 -14.66
C ALA A 36 -11.99 -5.97 -16.01
N ASP A 37 -12.99 -6.45 -16.76
CA ASP A 37 -12.79 -6.99 -18.12
C ASP A 37 -12.21 -5.94 -19.08
N GLN A 38 -12.50 -4.67 -18.81
CA GLN A 38 -12.15 -3.56 -19.67
C GLN A 38 -10.79 -2.98 -19.28
N SER A 39 -9.80 -3.15 -20.15
CA SER A 39 -8.42 -2.70 -19.91
C SER A 39 -8.28 -1.20 -19.62
N TRP A 40 -9.16 -0.37 -20.18
CA TRP A 40 -9.14 1.08 -19.99
C TRP A 40 -9.55 1.54 -18.59
N LEU A 41 -10.21 0.69 -17.79
CA LEU A 41 -10.54 0.98 -16.39
C LEU A 41 -9.37 0.76 -15.44
N LYS A 42 -8.35 0.01 -15.87
CA LYS A 42 -7.25 -0.39 -14.99
C LYS A 42 -6.25 0.73 -14.78
N HIS A 43 -5.91 1.46 -15.84
CA HIS A 43 -4.76 2.37 -15.82
C HIS A 43 -5.11 3.71 -16.50
N GLN A 44 -4.71 4.81 -15.85
CA GLN A 44 -4.78 6.15 -16.42
C GLN A 44 -3.59 6.36 -17.37
N VAL A 45 -3.86 6.62 -18.66
CA VAL A 45 -2.82 6.74 -19.70
C VAL A 45 -2.25 8.16 -19.81
N GLN A 46 -3.03 9.16 -19.43
CA GLN A 46 -2.67 10.58 -19.56
C GLN A 46 -2.97 11.33 -18.28
N ALA A 47 -2.20 12.38 -17.97
CA ALA A 47 -2.44 13.24 -16.84
C ALA A 47 -3.70 14.11 -17.01
N GLY A 48 -4.22 14.62 -15.89
CA GLY A 48 -5.28 15.62 -15.86
C GLY A 48 -6.69 15.10 -15.53
N ILE A 49 -7.56 16.05 -15.19
CA ILE A 49 -8.90 15.78 -14.62
C ILE A 49 -9.81 14.96 -15.53
N ASN A 50 -9.73 15.16 -16.84
CA ASN A 50 -10.56 14.44 -17.82
C ASN A 50 -10.13 12.98 -18.01
N ASN A 51 -8.92 12.63 -17.58
CA ASN A 51 -8.32 11.31 -17.78
C ASN A 51 -8.37 10.42 -16.53
N GLY A 52 -8.84 10.96 -15.40
CA GLY A 52 -8.98 10.20 -14.14
C GLY A 52 -10.38 9.65 -13.92
N LEU A 53 -10.66 9.32 -12.66
CA LEU A 53 -11.94 8.85 -12.17
C LEU A 53 -12.82 10.04 -11.75
N GLN A 54 -14.00 10.13 -12.31
CA GLN A 54 -15.04 11.07 -11.94
C GLN A 54 -16.24 10.32 -11.37
N ILE A 55 -16.68 10.71 -10.18
CA ILE A 55 -17.84 10.15 -9.49
C ILE A 55 -18.78 11.30 -9.15
N ILE A 56 -20.05 11.14 -9.47
CA ILE A 56 -21.13 12.00 -8.96
C ILE A 56 -21.97 11.14 -8.02
N ALA A 57 -21.99 11.56 -6.77
CA ALA A 57 -22.75 10.94 -5.70
C ALA A 57 -23.82 11.88 -5.19
N ASP A 58 -24.91 11.28 -4.72
CA ASP A 58 -26.01 11.95 -4.04
C ASP A 58 -25.92 11.62 -2.56
N ALA A 59 -25.67 12.64 -1.74
CA ALA A 59 -25.45 12.53 -0.31
C ALA A 59 -26.75 12.33 0.49
N HIS A 60 -27.93 12.53 -0.12
CA HIS A 60 -29.25 12.43 0.53
C HIS A 60 -29.26 13.14 1.90
N THR A 61 -28.92 14.43 1.94
CA THR A 61 -28.79 15.20 3.19
C THR A 61 -30.09 15.23 3.99
N GLU A 62 -31.24 15.02 3.33
CA GLU A 62 -32.55 14.83 3.96
C GLU A 62 -32.66 13.60 4.88
N GLU A 63 -31.81 12.59 4.70
CA GLU A 63 -31.75 11.39 5.56
C GLU A 63 -30.74 11.54 6.71
N GLN A 64 -30.04 12.68 6.80
CA GLN A 64 -29.02 12.91 7.81
C GLN A 64 -29.64 13.08 9.20
N ILE A 65 -29.22 12.26 10.15
CA ILE A 65 -29.63 12.35 11.55
C ILE A 65 -28.80 13.45 12.23
N VAL A 66 -29.43 14.60 12.51
CA VAL A 66 -28.76 15.82 13.03
C VAL A 66 -28.28 15.68 14.50
N SER A 67 -28.67 14.61 15.20
CA SER A 67 -28.45 14.44 16.65
C SER A 67 -27.48 13.33 17.05
N ALA A 68 -26.78 12.70 16.12
CA ALA A 68 -25.77 11.69 16.46
C ALA A 68 -24.39 12.35 16.56
N ASP A 69 -23.92 12.56 17.79
CA ASP A 69 -22.50 12.79 18.05
C ASP A 69 -21.78 11.47 17.78
N PHE A 70 -21.29 11.29 16.55
CA PHE A 70 -20.50 10.12 16.20
C PHE A 70 -19.15 10.27 16.87
N SER A 71 -18.95 9.60 18.00
CA SER A 71 -17.62 9.46 18.59
C SER A 71 -16.75 8.70 17.61
N VAL A 72 -15.91 9.42 16.87
CA VAL A 72 -14.91 8.80 15.98
C VAL A 72 -13.97 8.00 16.88
N CYS A 73 -14.04 6.67 16.80
CA CYS A 73 -13.15 5.79 17.55
C CYS A 73 -11.71 6.03 17.08
N THR A 74 -10.77 6.07 18.02
CA THR A 74 -9.36 6.05 17.61
C THR A 74 -9.02 4.66 17.06
N PRO A 75 -7.98 4.54 16.20
CA PRO A 75 -7.48 3.22 15.79
C PRO A 75 -7.17 2.30 16.98
N TYR A 76 -6.79 2.87 18.12
CA TYR A 76 -6.56 2.13 19.37
C TYR A 76 -7.86 1.59 19.98
N ASP A 77 -8.93 2.38 20.01
CA ASP A 77 -10.24 1.94 20.50
C ASP A 77 -10.82 0.82 19.64
N THR A 78 -10.64 0.92 18.32
CA THR A 78 -11.02 -0.12 17.36
C THR A 78 -10.21 -1.40 17.61
N TYR A 79 -8.90 -1.30 17.79
CA TYR A 79 -8.04 -2.44 18.16
C TYR A 79 -8.50 -3.10 19.46
N LYS A 80 -8.76 -2.29 20.49
CA LYS A 80 -9.25 -2.78 21.79
C LYS A 80 -10.59 -3.51 21.64
N CYS A 81 -11.52 -2.96 20.87
CA CYS A 81 -12.81 -3.58 20.60
C CYS A 81 -12.68 -4.95 19.90
N ILE A 82 -11.82 -5.04 18.88
CA ILE A 82 -11.54 -6.31 18.18
C ILE A 82 -10.92 -7.33 19.14
N ASN A 83 -9.97 -6.90 19.98
CA ASN A 83 -9.29 -7.78 20.93
C ASN A 83 -10.22 -8.23 22.08
N ASP A 84 -11.06 -7.32 22.61
CA ASP A 84 -12.04 -7.62 23.66
C ASP A 84 -13.15 -8.53 23.11
N GLY A 85 -13.63 -8.30 21.88
CA GLY A 85 -14.58 -9.19 21.19
C GLY A 85 -14.03 -10.60 20.97
N ARG A 86 -12.73 -10.73 20.67
CA ARG A 86 -12.01 -12.01 20.56
C ARG A 86 -11.93 -12.75 21.90
N ASN A 87 -11.66 -12.03 22.99
CA ASN A 87 -11.64 -12.63 24.34
C ASN A 87 -13.02 -13.12 24.80
N ILE A 88 -14.11 -12.55 24.28
CA ILE A 88 -15.48 -12.97 24.58
C ILE A 88 -15.82 -14.29 23.87
N THR A 89 -15.45 -14.46 22.59
CA THR A 89 -15.67 -15.73 21.87
C THR A 89 -14.82 -16.88 22.44
N THR A 90 -13.58 -16.62 22.88
CA THR A 90 -12.75 -17.66 23.51
C THR A 90 -13.27 -18.09 24.89
N LYS A 91 -13.94 -17.20 25.65
CA LYS A 91 -14.52 -17.53 26.97
C LYS A 91 -15.82 -18.31 26.89
N ASN A 92 -16.66 -18.07 25.89
CA ASN A 92 -17.89 -18.83 25.68
C ASN A 92 -17.62 -20.29 25.23
N GLN A 93 -16.37 -20.61 24.85
CA GLN A 93 -15.97 -22.00 24.56
C GLN A 93 -15.50 -22.77 25.80
N THR A 94 -15.36 -22.13 26.97
CA THR A 94 -15.00 -22.80 28.22
C THR A 94 -16.18 -23.07 29.15
N ASP A 95 -17.35 -22.49 28.90
CA ASP A 95 -18.55 -22.69 29.71
C ASP A 95 -19.75 -23.05 28.82
N GLU A 96 -19.86 -24.34 28.46
CA GLU A 96 -21.06 -25.17 28.49
C GLU A 96 -20.88 -26.43 27.63
N ASN A 97 -21.02 -27.60 28.27
CA ASN A 97 -21.23 -28.86 27.55
C ASN A 97 -22.55 -28.73 26.78
N ASN A 98 -22.53 -28.82 25.45
CA ASN A 98 -23.51 -29.55 24.62
C ASN A 98 -23.19 -29.44 23.12
N GLU A 99 -23.12 -30.63 22.50
CA GLU A 99 -23.51 -31.02 21.13
C GLU A 99 -23.10 -30.15 19.91
N GLU A 100 -22.14 -30.72 19.17
CA GLU A 100 -21.99 -30.75 17.70
C GLU A 100 -22.68 -29.64 16.87
N GLU A 101 -21.93 -28.60 16.50
CA GLU A 101 -22.11 -27.88 15.24
C GLU A 101 -20.73 -27.61 14.61
N GLU A 102 -20.55 -28.18 13.42
CA GLU A 102 -19.34 -28.14 12.60
C GLU A 102 -19.33 -26.85 11.76
N ASP A 103 -19.00 -25.72 12.40
CA ASP A 103 -18.69 -24.48 11.68
C ASP A 103 -17.16 -24.28 11.62
N ASP A 104 -16.59 -24.73 10.50
CA ASP A 104 -15.21 -24.47 10.08
C ASP A 104 -15.01 -22.97 9.80
N TYR A 105 -14.68 -22.20 10.84
CA TYR A 105 -14.08 -20.88 10.70
C TYR A 105 -12.86 -20.74 11.60
N SER A 106 -11.85 -21.56 11.32
CA SER A 106 -10.51 -21.47 11.90
C SER A 106 -9.64 -20.42 11.18
N LEU A 107 -9.90 -19.13 11.40
CA LEU A 107 -8.94 -18.06 11.09
C LEU A 107 -8.72 -17.17 12.31
N VAL A 108 -8.27 -17.80 13.40
CA VAL A 108 -7.72 -17.12 14.58
C VAL A 108 -6.23 -16.92 14.32
N GLU A 109 -5.88 -16.07 13.36
CA GLU A 109 -4.50 -15.61 13.21
C GLU A 109 -4.26 -14.65 14.38
N GLU A 110 -3.43 -15.05 15.34
CA GLU A 110 -3.02 -14.17 16.44
C GLU A 110 -2.35 -12.94 15.83
N LEU A 111 -2.85 -11.75 16.18
CA LEU A 111 -2.26 -10.51 15.68
C LEU A 111 -0.83 -10.41 16.24
N PRO A 112 0.20 -10.21 15.39
CA PRO A 112 1.58 -10.18 15.83
C PRO A 112 1.85 -9.03 16.79
N THR A 113 2.83 -9.22 17.68
CA THR A 113 3.25 -8.18 18.63
C THR A 113 3.91 -7.01 17.90
N CYS A 114 3.88 -5.80 18.47
CA CYS A 114 4.51 -4.63 17.82
C CYS A 114 6.02 -4.81 17.56
N THR A 115 6.70 -5.67 18.31
CA THR A 115 8.11 -6.04 18.11
C THR A 115 8.32 -6.92 16.87
N GLU A 116 7.30 -7.65 16.44
CA GLU A 116 7.33 -8.50 15.24
C GLU A 116 6.92 -7.72 13.98
N CYS A 117 6.09 -6.66 14.14
CA CYS A 117 5.72 -5.75 13.06
C CYS A 117 6.93 -4.93 12.55
N LYS A 118 7.60 -5.43 11.50
CA LYS A 118 8.60 -4.66 10.76
C LYS A 118 7.94 -3.79 9.69
N MET A 119 8.61 -2.69 9.33
CA MET A 119 8.17 -1.88 8.20
C MET A 119 8.28 -2.65 6.88
N GLU A 120 7.32 -2.43 5.99
CA GLU A 120 7.30 -3.03 4.65
C GLU A 120 8.39 -2.44 3.76
N CYS A 121 9.10 -3.30 3.02
CA CYS A 121 10.11 -2.86 2.05
C CYS A 121 9.49 -2.18 0.83
N HIS A 122 8.30 -2.61 0.41
CA HIS A 122 7.56 -2.06 -0.73
C HIS A 122 6.39 -1.24 -0.23
N ARG A 123 6.56 0.09 -0.22
CA ARG A 123 5.55 1.03 0.25
C ARG A 123 5.17 2.01 -0.85
N SER A 124 3.89 2.03 -1.19
CA SER A 124 3.29 3.01 -2.11
C SER A 124 2.60 4.10 -1.30
N VAL A 125 3.02 5.36 -1.49
CA VAL A 125 2.43 6.51 -0.80
C VAL A 125 1.88 7.49 -1.83
N TYR A 126 0.60 7.84 -1.70
CA TYR A 126 -0.08 8.80 -2.56
C TYR A 126 -0.22 10.15 -1.84
N HIS A 127 0.37 11.20 -2.41
CA HIS A 127 0.21 12.56 -1.91
C HIS A 127 -1.05 13.20 -2.50
N ILE A 128 -1.95 13.66 -1.64
CA ILE A 128 -3.26 14.21 -2.02
C ILE A 128 -3.19 15.74 -2.00
N TYR A 129 -3.61 16.36 -3.11
CA TYR A 129 -3.76 17.81 -3.24
C TYR A 129 -5.23 18.11 -3.56
N ASN A 130 -5.93 18.71 -2.59
CA ASN A 130 -7.36 18.99 -2.74
C ASN A 130 -7.60 20.36 -3.37
N SER A 131 -8.55 20.42 -4.30
CA SER A 131 -9.09 21.66 -4.86
C SER A 131 -10.60 21.57 -4.91
N TYR A 132 -11.29 22.66 -4.57
CA TYR A 132 -12.74 22.70 -4.52
C TYR A 132 -13.26 23.71 -5.55
N ALA A 133 -14.32 23.34 -6.25
CA ALA A 133 -15.04 24.20 -7.17
C ALA A 133 -16.49 24.32 -6.71
N GLN A 134 -17.08 25.50 -6.89
CA GLN A 134 -18.43 25.74 -6.43
C GLN A 134 -19.46 25.35 -7.49
N GLY A 135 -20.19 24.27 -7.20
CA GLY A 135 -21.46 23.94 -7.82
C GLY A 135 -21.41 23.52 -9.28
N PHE A 136 -22.60 23.26 -9.82
CA PHE A 136 -22.81 22.91 -11.23
C PHE A 136 -23.32 24.12 -12.02
N SER A 137 -23.01 24.16 -13.32
CA SER A 137 -23.52 25.22 -14.20
C SER A 137 -25.03 25.09 -14.43
N GLN A 138 -25.70 26.21 -14.69
CA GLN A 138 -27.15 26.22 -14.99
C GLN A 138 -27.50 25.36 -16.22
N SER A 139 -26.61 25.32 -17.20
CA SER A 139 -26.73 24.47 -18.38
C SER A 139 -26.70 22.98 -18.03
N PHE A 140 -25.81 22.59 -17.11
CA PHE A 140 -25.73 21.22 -16.61
C PHE A 140 -26.99 20.81 -15.86
N LEU A 141 -27.50 21.67 -14.98
CA LEU A 141 -28.75 21.42 -14.24
C LEU A 141 -29.94 21.23 -15.19
N SER A 142 -30.05 22.09 -16.21
CA SER A 142 -31.08 21.97 -17.24
C SER A 142 -30.97 20.67 -18.04
N TRP A 143 -29.74 20.21 -18.30
CA TRP A 143 -29.50 18.93 -18.97
C TRP A 143 -29.83 17.73 -18.08
N ILE A 144 -29.46 17.77 -16.79
CA ILE A 144 -29.66 16.65 -15.87
C ILE A 144 -31.14 16.46 -15.53
N GLN A 145 -31.88 17.57 -15.39
CA GLN A 145 -33.33 17.56 -15.14
C GLN A 145 -34.11 16.95 -16.32
N LYS A 146 -33.60 17.10 -17.56
CA LYS A 146 -34.19 16.41 -18.74
C LYS A 146 -34.00 14.90 -18.69
N LYS A 147 -32.95 14.41 -18.02
CA LYS A 147 -32.62 12.99 -17.95
C LYS A 147 -33.44 12.27 -16.88
N LYS A 148 -33.64 12.90 -15.72
CA LYS A 148 -34.43 12.38 -14.59
C LYS A 148 -35.27 13.50 -13.98
N ILE A 149 -36.59 13.30 -13.95
CA ILE A 149 -37.57 14.30 -13.47
C ILE A 149 -37.42 14.58 -11.96
N GLU A 150 -37.01 13.59 -11.17
CA GLU A 150 -36.81 13.71 -9.73
C GLU A 150 -35.67 14.66 -9.35
N TRP A 151 -34.72 14.91 -10.27
CA TRP A 151 -33.55 15.74 -9.99
C TRP A 151 -33.86 17.22 -10.25
N THR A 152 -34.52 17.84 -9.28
CA THR A 152 -34.78 19.28 -9.31
C THR A 152 -33.47 20.06 -9.12
N PRO A 153 -33.33 21.27 -9.70
CA PRO A 153 -32.13 22.10 -9.51
C PRO A 153 -31.78 22.34 -8.04
N LYS A 154 -32.79 22.47 -7.18
CA LYS A 154 -32.61 22.63 -5.73
C LYS A 154 -32.00 21.39 -5.09
N HIS A 155 -32.53 20.21 -5.40
CA HIS A 155 -32.03 18.92 -4.89
C HIS A 155 -30.58 18.67 -5.33
N VAL A 156 -30.27 18.93 -6.59
CA VAL A 156 -28.90 18.76 -7.11
C VAL A 156 -27.93 19.71 -6.42
N HIS A 157 -28.34 20.95 -6.13
CA HIS A 157 -27.49 21.90 -5.42
C HIS A 157 -27.22 21.54 -3.95
N SER A 158 -28.19 20.94 -3.25
CA SER A 158 -28.04 20.59 -1.83
C SER A 158 -27.38 19.24 -1.59
N ASN A 159 -27.60 18.27 -2.49
CA ASN A 159 -27.26 16.87 -2.23
C ASN A 159 -26.19 16.29 -3.14
N PHE A 160 -25.99 16.82 -4.35
CA PHE A 160 -25.06 16.21 -5.29
C PHE A 160 -23.63 16.73 -5.06
N VAL A 161 -22.69 15.79 -5.06
CA VAL A 161 -21.26 16.06 -4.96
C VAL A 161 -20.54 15.37 -6.11
N ALA A 162 -19.68 16.11 -6.80
CA ALA A 162 -18.80 15.58 -7.83
C ALA A 162 -17.38 15.47 -7.28
N ILE A 163 -16.82 14.26 -7.32
CA ILE A 163 -15.47 13.93 -6.88
C ILE A 163 -14.67 13.54 -8.11
N ASN A 164 -13.53 14.21 -8.33
CA ASN A 164 -12.61 13.87 -9.41
C ASN A 164 -11.28 13.45 -8.80
N ILE A 165 -10.85 12.22 -9.05
CA ILE A 165 -9.59 11.64 -8.60
C ILE A 165 -8.76 11.37 -9.85
N PHE A 166 -7.61 12.03 -9.95
CA PHE A 166 -6.75 11.91 -11.12
C PHE A 166 -5.29 12.09 -10.73
N PHE A 167 -4.39 11.49 -11.51
CA PHE A 167 -2.97 11.80 -11.40
C PHE A 167 -2.66 13.13 -12.08
N ARG A 168 -1.98 14.01 -11.32
CA ARG A 168 -1.50 15.31 -11.84
C ARG A 168 -0.43 15.11 -12.91
N ASP A 169 0.45 14.13 -12.70
CA ASP A 169 1.59 13.81 -13.55
C ASP A 169 1.61 12.28 -13.78
N ILE A 170 2.04 11.83 -14.96
CA ILE A 170 2.14 10.39 -15.30
C ILE A 170 3.48 9.75 -14.86
N CYS A 171 4.17 10.38 -13.94
CA CYS A 171 5.42 9.90 -13.36
C CYS A 171 5.29 9.81 -11.84
N TYR A 172 6.06 8.92 -11.24
CA TYR A 172 6.15 8.75 -9.80
C TYR A 172 7.61 8.78 -9.36
N THR A 173 7.85 9.16 -8.12
CA THR A 173 9.18 9.13 -7.52
C THR A 173 9.36 7.81 -6.79
N GLU A 174 10.33 7.01 -7.22
CA GLU A 174 10.71 5.75 -6.57
C GLU A 174 11.94 5.97 -5.68
N TYR A 175 11.83 5.59 -4.40
CA TYR A 175 12.97 5.58 -3.48
C TYR A 175 13.44 4.14 -3.29
N LYS A 176 14.58 3.80 -3.89
CA LYS A 176 15.18 2.46 -3.80
C LYS A 176 16.47 2.52 -2.98
N GLN A 177 16.51 1.78 -1.89
CA GLN A 177 17.75 1.59 -1.13
C GLN A 177 18.59 0.52 -1.81
N ILE A 178 19.66 0.95 -2.49
CA ILE A 178 20.65 0.06 -3.11
C ILE A 178 21.88 -0.05 -2.20
N GLN A 179 22.60 -1.16 -2.31
CA GLN A 179 23.87 -1.34 -1.63
C GLN A 179 24.90 -0.34 -2.17
N SER A 180 25.52 0.45 -1.28
CA SER A 180 26.45 1.51 -1.69
C SER A 180 27.82 1.00 -2.13
N VAL A 181 28.24 -0.20 -1.69
CA VAL A 181 29.55 -0.77 -2.04
C VAL A 181 29.42 -2.27 -2.28
N GLY A 182 29.80 -2.71 -3.48
CA GLY A 182 29.85 -4.12 -3.84
C GLY A 182 31.16 -4.79 -3.42
N MET A 183 31.19 -6.13 -3.36
CA MET A 183 32.42 -6.89 -3.07
C MET A 183 33.54 -6.62 -4.09
N THR A 184 33.18 -6.41 -5.35
CA THR A 184 34.13 -6.10 -6.43
C THR A 184 34.77 -4.73 -6.24
N GLU A 185 34.03 -3.76 -5.71
CA GLU A 185 34.51 -2.41 -5.45
C GLU A 185 35.48 -2.40 -4.27
N ILE A 186 35.16 -3.11 -3.18
CA ILE A 186 36.08 -3.30 -2.04
C ILE A 186 37.41 -3.92 -2.51
N LEU A 187 37.35 -4.98 -3.33
CA LEU A 187 38.56 -5.62 -3.85
C LEU A 187 39.35 -4.70 -4.80
N SER A 188 38.64 -3.89 -5.60
CA SER A 188 39.25 -2.88 -6.47
C SER A 188 39.96 -1.79 -5.67
N ASP A 189 39.36 -1.30 -4.58
CA ASP A 189 39.95 -0.27 -3.73
C ASP A 189 41.18 -0.78 -2.98
N ILE A 190 41.14 -2.01 -2.45
CA ILE A 190 42.30 -2.64 -1.82
C ILE A 190 43.42 -2.82 -2.84
N GLY A 191 43.12 -3.41 -4.00
CA GLY A 191 44.09 -3.65 -5.06
C GLY A 191 44.68 -2.36 -5.62
N GLY A 192 43.85 -1.34 -5.82
CA GLY A 192 44.25 -0.02 -6.31
C GLY A 192 45.17 0.69 -5.33
N ASN A 193 44.83 0.71 -4.04
CA ASN A 193 45.67 1.34 -3.01
C ASN A 193 47.00 0.58 -2.81
N MET A 194 46.97 -0.76 -2.79
CA MET A 194 48.19 -1.56 -2.70
C MET A 194 49.09 -1.39 -3.94
N GLY A 195 48.50 -1.34 -5.13
CA GLY A 195 49.22 -1.10 -6.38
C GLY A 195 49.83 0.30 -6.46
N LEU A 196 49.10 1.31 -6.02
CA LEU A 196 49.54 2.72 -6.07
C LEU A 196 50.65 3.02 -5.06
N PHE A 197 50.50 2.58 -3.80
CA PHE A 197 51.44 2.94 -2.73
C PHE A 197 52.62 1.99 -2.58
N LEU A 198 52.41 0.68 -2.82
CA LEU A 198 53.45 -0.35 -2.64
C LEU A 198 54.01 -0.87 -3.97
N GLY A 199 53.39 -0.56 -5.12
CA GLY A 199 53.72 -1.18 -6.39
C GLY A 199 53.42 -2.68 -6.42
N MET A 200 52.59 -3.18 -5.49
CA MET A 200 52.35 -4.59 -5.28
C MET A 200 51.24 -5.09 -6.21
N SER A 201 51.47 -6.26 -6.83
CA SER A 201 50.47 -6.91 -7.69
C SER A 201 49.90 -8.17 -7.02
N LEU A 202 48.83 -8.75 -7.59
CA LEU A 202 48.29 -10.04 -7.15
C LEU A 202 49.36 -11.14 -7.15
N VAL A 203 50.27 -11.10 -8.13
CA VAL A 203 51.39 -12.05 -8.23
C VAL A 203 52.33 -11.90 -7.03
N SER A 204 52.66 -10.67 -6.64
CA SER A 204 53.48 -10.38 -5.46
C SER A 204 52.85 -10.87 -4.16
N VAL A 205 51.50 -10.83 -4.05
CA VAL A 205 50.77 -11.37 -2.88
C VAL A 205 50.88 -12.89 -2.83
N ILE A 206 50.71 -13.56 -3.96
CA ILE A 206 50.85 -15.02 -4.07
C ILE A 206 52.29 -15.43 -3.70
N GLU A 207 53.30 -14.69 -4.18
CA GLU A 207 54.69 -14.95 -3.84
C GLU A 207 54.93 -14.86 -2.33
N LEU A 208 54.48 -13.77 -1.69
CA LEU A 208 54.58 -13.59 -0.24
C LEU A 208 53.86 -14.71 0.52
N ALA A 209 52.66 -15.10 0.08
CA ALA A 209 51.90 -16.18 0.71
C ALA A 209 52.62 -17.53 0.62
N THR A 210 53.22 -17.86 -0.54
CA THR A 210 54.00 -19.10 -0.68
C THR A 210 55.28 -19.09 0.16
N PHE A 211 55.93 -17.94 0.29
CA PHE A 211 57.09 -17.77 1.15
C PHE A 211 56.73 -17.97 2.63
N LEU A 212 55.67 -17.32 3.12
CA LEU A 212 55.16 -17.48 4.48
C LEU A 212 54.69 -18.92 4.75
N TRP A 213 54.04 -19.57 3.78
CA TRP A 213 53.66 -20.98 3.87
C TRP A 213 54.88 -21.89 4.02
N LYS A 214 55.95 -21.68 3.24
CA LYS A 214 57.19 -22.44 3.36
C LYS A 214 57.87 -22.22 4.71
N ILE A 215 57.91 -20.98 5.20
CA ILE A 215 58.48 -20.63 6.51
C ILE A 215 57.70 -21.33 7.63
N THR A 216 56.38 -21.18 7.67
CA THR A 216 55.53 -21.82 8.69
C THR A 216 55.67 -23.34 8.67
N TRP A 217 55.75 -23.94 7.47
CA TRP A 217 56.02 -25.37 7.32
C TRP A 217 57.38 -25.80 7.91
N ILE A 218 58.44 -25.00 7.73
CA ILE A 218 59.76 -25.23 8.33
C ILE A 218 59.70 -25.10 9.86
N PHE A 219 58.94 -24.14 10.40
CA PHE A 219 58.82 -23.93 11.84
C PHE A 219 58.00 -25.02 12.56
N ILE A 220 56.93 -25.53 11.93
CA ILE A 220 56.06 -26.57 12.51
C ILE A 220 56.70 -27.96 12.43
N SER A 221 57.52 -28.22 11.41
CA SER A 221 58.21 -29.50 11.26
C SER A 221 59.51 -29.58 12.08
N LYS A 222 59.41 -29.89 13.38
CA LYS A 222 60.58 -30.19 14.25
C LYS A 222 61.51 -31.27 13.67
N LYS A 223 61.00 -32.17 12.84
CA LYS A 223 61.73 -33.33 12.29
C LYS A 223 62.72 -32.98 11.16
N ARG A 224 62.78 -31.72 10.70
CA ARG A 224 63.71 -31.28 9.63
C ARG A 224 64.65 -30.13 10.04
N ARG A 225 64.76 -29.82 11.34
CA ARG A 225 65.80 -28.91 11.86
C ARG A 225 67.18 -29.56 11.99
N GLU A 226 67.32 -30.87 11.79
CA GLU A 226 68.61 -31.58 11.95
C GLU A 226 69.42 -31.75 10.64
N HIS A 227 68.95 -31.22 9.52
CA HIS A 227 69.66 -31.26 8.22
C HIS A 227 69.76 -29.89 7.53
N MET A 228 69.76 -28.81 8.32
CA MET A 228 70.36 -27.54 7.92
C MET A 228 71.64 -27.31 8.71
#